data_AF-A0A842J5E7-F1
#
_entry.id   AF-A0A842J5E7-F1
#
_cell.length_a   1.000
_cell.length_b   1.000
_cell.length_c   1.000
_cell.angle_alpha   90.00
_cell.angle_beta   90.00
_cell.angle_gamma   90.00
#
_symmetry.space_group_name_H-M   'P 1'
#
loop_
_entity.id
_entity.type
_entity.pdbx_description
1 polymer ?
#
loop_
_entity_poly.entity_id
_entity_poly.type
_entity_poly.pdbx_seq_one_letter_code
_entity_poly.pdbx_strand_id
1 'polypeptide(L)' 'MKLKTLKVINIQKNKDVYHTVYMKNELGKHEMEVLKNGIISKESIKSLLLNYSNFLEYNIDSSKTAYQIFDILYKKIYS' A
#
# COMPACT_ATOMS: atom_id res chain seq x y z
N MET A 1 -1.39 -15.24 17.78
CA MET A 1 -0.36 -14.18 17.73
C MET A 1 -0.85 -13.05 16.82
N LYS A 2 -0.75 -11.78 17.23
CA LYS A 2 -1.42 -10.65 16.55
C LYS A 2 -0.45 -9.90 15.61
N LEU A 3 -0.91 -9.53 14.42
CA LEU A 3 -0.19 -8.65 13.49
C LEU A 3 -0.13 -7.23 14.05
N LYS A 4 0.98 -6.53 13.81
CA LYS A 4 1.17 -5.12 14.16
C LYS A 4 1.38 -4.29 12.89
N THR A 5 0.73 -3.14 12.80
CA THR A 5 0.93 -2.18 11.71
C THR A 5 2.33 -1.57 11.80
N LEU A 6 3.06 -1.56 10.68
CA LEU A 6 4.40 -0.98 10.60
C LEU A 6 4.45 0.27 9.72
N LYS A 7 3.77 0.26 8.57
CA LYS A 7 3.80 1.35 7.60
C LYS A 7 2.41 1.53 6.98
N VAL A 8 2.07 2.77 6.65
CA VAL A 8 0.82 3.10 5.97
C VAL A 8 1.10 4.09 4.85
N ILE A 9 0.50 3.88 3.68
CA ILE A 9 0.44 4.85 2.60
C ILE A 9 -0.99 5.38 2.52
N ASN A 10 -1.13 6.71 2.59
CA ASN A 10 -2.41 7.40 2.49
C ASN A 10 -2.47 8.17 1.17
N ILE A 11 -3.48 7.88 0.33
CA ILE A 11 -3.67 8.56 -0.95
C ILE A 11 -5.13 8.95 -1.11
N GLN A 12 -5.35 10.22 -1.45
CA GLN A 12 -6.68 10.74 -1.80
C GLN A 12 -6.79 10.91 -3.31
N LYS A 13 -7.81 10.30 -3.92
CA LYS A 13 -8.08 10.35 -5.37
C LYS A 13 -9.57 10.46 -5.62
N ASN A 14 -9.99 11.43 -6.45
CA ASN A 14 -11.39 11.59 -6.87
C ASN A 14 -12.41 11.53 -5.71
N LYS A 15 -12.10 12.20 -4.59
CA LYS A 15 -12.85 12.23 -3.32
C LYS A 15 -12.78 10.95 -2.47
N ASP A 16 -12.24 9.85 -3.00
CA ASP A 16 -11.96 8.65 -2.21
C ASP A 16 -10.65 8.80 -1.44
N VAL A 17 -10.63 8.30 -0.21
CA VAL A 17 -9.42 8.17 0.62
C VAL A 17 -9.05 6.71 0.71
N TYR A 18 -7.80 6.41 0.41
CA TYR A 18 -7.27 5.07 0.49
C TYR A 18 -6.11 4.98 1.46
N HIS A 19 -6.12 3.91 2.26
CA HIS A 19 -5.04 3.56 3.17
C HIS A 19 -4.55 2.16 2.80
N THR A 20 -3.31 2.04 2.35
CA THR A 20 -2.65 0.73 2.25
C THR A 20 -1.80 0.52 3.49
N VAL A 21 -2.13 -0.51 4.26
CA VAL A 21 -1.54 -0.82 5.55
C VAL A 21 -0.63 -2.02 5.40
N TYR A 22 0.64 -1.88 5.77
CA TYR A 22 1.58 -2.99 5.85
C TYR A 22 1.76 -3.43 7.31
N MET A 23 1.54 -4.72 7.54
CA MET A 23 1.56 -5.35 8.85
C MET A 23 2.60 -6.47 8.90
N LYS A 24 3.20 -6.65 10.09
CA LYS A 24 4.15 -7.74 10.36
C LYS A 24 3.93 -8.28 11.78
N ASN A 25 4.20 -9.56 11.99
CA ASN A 25 4.30 -10.13 13.34
C ASN A 25 5.75 -10.50 13.72
N GLU A 26 5.94 -10.87 14.97
CA GLU A 26 7.26 -11.24 15.53
C GLU A 26 7.84 -12.53 14.92
N LEU A 27 7.01 -13.37 14.30
CA LEU A 27 7.42 -14.59 13.59
C LEU A 27 7.82 -14.34 12.12
N GLY A 28 7.80 -13.08 11.67
CA GLY A 28 8.14 -12.75 10.28
C GLY A 28 7.00 -12.99 9.28
N LYS A 29 5.76 -13.22 9.72
CA LYS A 29 4.60 -13.19 8.83
C LYS A 29 4.30 -11.74 8.45
N HIS A 30 4.01 -11.52 7.18
CA HIS A 30 3.71 -10.22 6.60
C HIS A 30 2.32 -10.24 5.95
N GLU A 31 1.55 -9.17 6.12
CA GLU A 31 0.26 -8.99 5.46
C GLU A 31 0.11 -7.53 5.01
N MET A 32 -0.73 -7.31 4.00
CA MET A 32 -1.13 -5.99 3.55
C MET A 32 -2.65 -5.94 3.44
N GLU A 33 -3.22 -4.81 3.83
CA GLU A 33 -4.66 -4.54 3.74
C GLU A 33 -4.89 -3.16 3.11
N VAL A 34 -6.00 -3.01 2.42
CA VAL A 34 -6.42 -1.73 1.84
C VAL A 34 -7.73 -1.32 2.49
N LEU A 35 -7.78 -0.09 3.01
CA LEU A 35 -9.01 0.55 3.44
C LEU A 35 -9.37 1.62 2.40
N LYS A 36 -10.56 1.53 1.81
CA LYS A 36 -11.16 2.58 0.98
C LYS A 36 -12.26 3.24 1.80
N ASN A 37 -12.12 4.55 2.05
CA ASN A 37 -13.06 5.34 2.85
C ASN A 37 -13.35 4.69 4.22
N GLY A 38 -12.33 4.12 4.86
CA GLY A 38 -12.44 3.44 6.16
C GLY A 38 -12.98 2.01 6.13
N ILE A 39 -13.32 1.46 4.95
CA ILE A 39 -13.85 0.10 4.79
C ILE A 39 -12.80 -0.78 4.10
N ILE A 40 -12.65 -2.03 4.55
CA ILE A 40 -11.75 -3.01 3.93
C ILE A 40 -12.16 -3.21 2.45
N SER A 41 -11.24 -2.90 1.56
CA SER A 41 -11.39 -3.11 0.12
C SER A 41 -10.88 -4.49 -0.27
N LYS A 42 -11.58 -5.13 -1.22
CA LYS A 42 -11.17 -6.41 -1.83
C LYS A 42 -10.34 -6.22 -3.11
N GLU A 43 -9.96 -4.99 -3.43
CA GLU A 43 -9.16 -4.69 -4.61
C GLU A 43 -7.78 -5.37 -4.55
N SER A 44 -7.25 -5.74 -5.72
CA SER A 44 -5.89 -6.25 -5.83
C SER A 44 -4.90 -5.18 -5.38
N ILE A 45 -4.21 -5.44 -4.26
CA ILE A 45 -3.23 -4.52 -3.66
C ILE A 45 -2.16 -4.14 -4.70
N LYS A 46 -1.65 -5.09 -5.48
CA LYS A 46 -0.63 -4.80 -6.50
C LYS A 46 -1.14 -3.81 -7.56
N SER A 47 -2.35 -4.06 -8.08
CA SER A 47 -2.95 -3.19 -9.10
C SER A 47 -3.22 -1.78 -8.54
N LEU A 48 -3.68 -1.71 -7.29
CA LEU A 48 -3.94 -0.46 -6.61
C LEU A 48 -2.66 0.36 -6.39
N LEU A 49 -1.59 -0.28 -5.93
CA LEU A 49 -0.29 0.36 -5.74
C LEU A 49 0.32 0.85 -7.06
N LEU A 50 0.16 0.10 -8.17
CA LEU A 50 0.58 0.57 -9.49
C LEU A 50 -0.27 1.76 -9.97
N ASN A 51 -1.58 1.74 -9.70
CA ASN A 51 -2.44 2.89 -10.00
C ASN A 51 -2.04 4.12 -9.20
N TYR A 52 -1.60 3.93 -7.94
CA TYR A 52 -1.05 5.00 -7.12
C TYR A 52 0.27 5.52 -7.66
N SER A 53 1.18 4.65 -8.05
CA SER A 53 2.45 5.08 -8.62
C SER A 53 2.21 5.91 -9.88
N ASN A 54 1.32 5.47 -10.76
CA ASN A 54 0.96 6.21 -11.96
C ASN A 54 0.28 7.55 -11.64
N PHE A 55 -0.65 7.57 -10.67
CA PHE A 55 -1.32 8.80 -10.24
C PHE A 55 -0.36 9.83 -9.65
N LEU A 56 0.67 9.37 -8.93
CA LEU A 56 1.72 10.22 -8.35
C LEU A 56 2.88 10.47 -9.33
N GLU A 57 2.75 10.09 -10.61
CA GLU A 57 3.79 10.22 -11.64
C GLU A 57 5.11 9.51 -11.28
N TYR A 58 5.03 8.51 -10.41
CA TYR A 58 6.14 7.63 -10.06
C TYR A 58 6.19 6.45 -11.02
N ASN A 59 7.19 6.46 -11.90
CA ASN A 59 7.47 5.33 -12.77
C ASN A 59 7.99 4.14 -11.93
N ILE A 60 7.15 3.13 -11.73
CA ILE A 60 7.48 1.88 -11.03
C ILE A 60 7.14 0.71 -11.97
N ASP A 61 8.16 -0.09 -12.26
CA ASP A 61 8.04 -1.29 -13.08
C ASP A 61 7.08 -2.34 -12.48
N SER A 62 6.17 -2.84 -13.31
CA SER A 62 5.15 -3.84 -12.97
C SER A 62 5.71 -5.23 -12.68
N SER A 63 6.97 -5.50 -13.03
CA SER A 63 7.70 -6.72 -12.63
C SER A 63 7.85 -6.85 -11.11
N LYS A 64 7.83 -5.73 -10.38
CA LYS A 64 8.00 -5.70 -8.92
C LYS A 64 6.84 -6.36 -8.19
N THR A 65 7.15 -6.93 -7.02
CA THR A 65 6.14 -7.46 -6.09
C THR A 65 5.35 -6.33 -5.44
N ALA A 66 4.15 -6.63 -4.94
CA ALA A 66 3.34 -5.63 -4.22
C ALA A 66 4.10 -4.98 -3.06
N TYR A 67 4.89 -5.76 -2.31
CA TYR A 67 5.70 -5.25 -1.21
C TYR A 67 6.80 -4.29 -1.68
N GLN A 68 7.50 -4.61 -2.77
CA GLN A 68 8.52 -3.73 -3.32
C GLN A 68 7.91 -2.42 -3.84
N ILE A 69 6.77 -2.48 -4.52
CA ILE A 69 6.06 -1.29 -4.98
C ILE A 69 5.63 -0.44 -3.77
N PHE A 70 5.06 -1.06 -2.74
CA PHE A 70 4.71 -0.40 -1.49
C PHE A 70 5.91 0.29 -0.86
N ASP A 71 7.04 -0.39 -0.68
CA ASP A 71 8.20 0.19 -0.01
C ASP A 71 8.81 1.35 -0.81
N ILE A 72 8.84 1.26 -2.14
CA ILE A 72 9.26 2.37 -3.02
C ILE A 72 8.32 3.56 -2.85
N LEU A 73 7.00 3.34 -2.93
CA LEU A 73 6.02 4.41 -2.76
C LEU A 73 6.10 5.06 -1.39
N TYR A 74 6.19 4.27 -0.32
CA TYR A 74 6.32 4.76 1.05
C TYR A 74 7.54 5.67 1.19
N LYS A 75 8.70 5.23 0.67
CA LYS A 75 9.91 6.05 0.65
C LYS A 75 9.70 7.34 -0.13
N LYS A 76 9.12 7.29 -1.33
CA LYS A 76 8.90 8.49 -2.15
C LYS A 76 7.91 9.50 -1.55
N ILE A 77 6.94 9.04 -0.76
CA ILE A 77 5.92 9.93 -0.15
C ILE A 77 6.41 10.54 1.16
N TYR A 78 7.21 9.82 1.95
CA TYR A 78 7.55 10.19 3.32
C TYR A 78 9.05 10.41 3.58
N SER A 79 9.91 10.41 2.54
CA SER A 79 11.33 10.83 2.64
C SER A 79 11.47 12.24 2.06
#